data_AF-A0A1H3QTH6-F1
#
_entry.id   AF-A0A1H3QTH6-F1
#
_cell.length_a   1.000
_cell.length_b   1.000
_cell.length_c   1.000
_cell.angle_alpha   90.00
_cell.angle_beta   90.00
_cell.angle_gamma   90.00
#
_symmetry.space_group_name_H-M   'P 1'
#
loop_
_entity.id
_entity.type
_entity.pdbx_description
1 polymer ?
#
loop_
_entity_poly.entity_id
_entity_poly.type
_entity_poly.pdbx_seq_one_letter_code
_entity_poly.pdbx_strand_id
1 'polypeptide(L)'
;MASDTDRNGGAGSPEDRSLDSLPPELRLYVPAEGTPVESAKPDEPSYEKVPLASLSGAARPEPAPAAEVPPQRAKDVGLPSKVSLISLAAAAVILVSVPFVLAVLFSGDDETPGMIKDGVPIDAVEAIPAHEGAGDPVPAPPAQPELTTGNDVPPAQGEEPAESGKDPLPQQDQPKASGPSGGGDTLIAGAGCSNTATEQYQAVGYHTNGSKGWYIRNGGAADGRCRGTFDAMPMSGDLDTSGPDNSAKWTFDVSGKVTTGTCALSVYIPNDSNRRNVGATKAHYSIFNSFEQGAANVIGVRDINQVTNLGRWVDLGSYKITQGKISVKLHDRGEDYAGGADGEGAHIASTQVRATCTPA
;
A
#
# COMPACT_ATOMS: atom_id res chain seq x y z
N MET A 1 -34.00 49.14 62.63
CA MET A 1 -34.20 50.46 62.01
C MET A 1 -33.97 50.28 60.52
N ALA A 2 -34.91 50.77 59.72
CA ALA A 2 -35.11 50.49 58.31
C ALA A 2 -33.92 50.87 57.42
N SER A 3 -33.76 50.17 56.30
CA SER A 3 -33.84 50.82 54.99
C SER A 3 -33.96 49.80 53.86
N ASP A 4 -35.11 49.85 53.21
CA ASP A 4 -35.42 49.29 51.91
C ASP A 4 -34.47 49.78 50.82
N THR A 5 -34.24 48.96 49.79
CA THR A 5 -34.24 49.44 48.41
C THR A 5 -34.45 48.29 47.43
N ASP A 6 -35.67 48.21 46.92
CA ASP A 6 -36.06 47.58 45.67
C ASP A 6 -35.28 48.15 44.48
N ARG A 7 -34.94 47.29 43.52
CA ARG A 7 -34.87 47.64 42.08
C ARG A 7 -34.99 46.38 41.23
N ASN A 8 -36.24 46.06 40.89
CA ASN A 8 -36.60 45.13 39.84
C ASN A 8 -36.98 45.98 38.61
N GLY A 9 -36.18 45.90 37.55
CA GLY A 9 -36.37 46.67 36.32
C GLY A 9 -36.10 45.79 35.11
N GLY A 10 -37.17 45.30 34.49
CA GLY A 10 -37.12 44.54 33.25
C GLY A 10 -36.74 45.42 32.05
N ALA A 11 -35.85 44.88 31.23
CA ALA A 11 -35.65 45.22 29.82
C ALA A 11 -35.49 43.85 29.14
N GLY A 12 -36.46 43.37 28.37
CA GLY A 12 -36.74 43.87 27.03
C GLY A 12 -36.06 42.94 26.04
N SER A 13 -36.71 41.81 25.71
CA SER A 13 -36.25 40.88 24.68
C SER A 13 -36.11 41.61 23.36
N PRO A 14 -34.97 41.51 22.65
CA PRO A 14 -34.88 42.00 21.28
C PRO A 14 -35.80 41.14 20.41
N GLU A 15 -36.69 41.83 19.70
CA GLU A 15 -37.69 41.26 18.84
C GLU A 15 -37.08 40.35 17.76
N ASP A 16 -37.78 39.24 17.54
CA ASP A 16 -37.71 38.38 16.37
C ASP A 16 -37.78 39.23 15.10
N ARG A 17 -36.62 39.53 14.51
CA ARG A 17 -36.55 39.99 13.13
C ARG A 17 -36.86 38.81 12.23
N SER A 18 -38.15 38.66 11.92
CA SER A 18 -38.67 37.74 10.92
C SER A 18 -37.87 37.87 9.61
N LEU A 19 -37.24 36.77 9.21
CA LEU A 19 -36.47 36.62 7.97
C LEU A 19 -37.36 36.61 6.71
N ASP A 20 -38.69 36.73 6.86
CA ASP A 20 -39.64 36.64 5.75
C ASP A 20 -39.62 37.86 4.81
N SER A 21 -38.97 38.95 5.23
CA SER A 21 -38.86 40.19 4.42
C SER A 21 -37.69 40.20 3.43
N LEU A 22 -36.87 39.14 3.37
CA LEU A 22 -35.77 39.07 2.41
C LEU A 22 -36.27 38.68 1.01
N PRO A 23 -35.80 39.35 -0.06
CA PRO A 23 -36.12 38.99 -1.43
C PRO A 23 -35.68 37.54 -1.70
N PRO A 24 -36.40 36.80 -2.58
CA PRO A 24 -36.23 35.35 -2.73
C PRO A 24 -34.80 34.91 -3.07
N GLU A 25 -33.97 35.79 -3.61
CA GLU A 25 -32.58 35.48 -4.00
C GLU A 25 -31.57 35.54 -2.86
N LEU A 26 -31.96 36.02 -1.67
CA LEU A 26 -31.09 36.13 -0.48
C LEU A 26 -31.50 35.20 0.67
N ARG A 27 -32.46 34.30 0.45
CA ARG A 27 -32.82 33.28 1.44
C ARG A 27 -31.76 32.18 1.40
N LEU A 28 -30.75 32.29 2.27
CA LEU A 28 -29.79 31.22 2.54
C LEU A 28 -30.58 29.95 2.92
N TYR A 29 -30.38 28.89 2.12
CA TYR A 29 -30.98 27.58 2.37
C TYR A 29 -30.33 26.99 3.63
N VAL A 30 -31.04 27.07 4.75
CA VAL A 30 -30.69 26.31 5.95
C VAL A 30 -31.39 24.95 5.79
N PRO A 31 -30.66 23.85 5.55
CA PRO A 31 -31.28 22.54 5.47
C PRO A 31 -31.95 22.21 6.80
N ALA A 32 -33.09 21.51 6.74
CA ALA A 32 -33.85 21.10 7.91
C ALA A 32 -32.95 20.31 8.89
N GLU A 33 -33.03 20.66 10.17
CA GLU A 33 -32.32 19.98 11.24
C GLU A 33 -32.61 18.47 11.18
N GLY A 34 -31.55 17.65 11.00
CA GLY A 34 -31.65 16.20 10.95
C GLY A 34 -31.27 15.54 9.63
N THR A 35 -30.87 16.28 8.61
CA THR A 35 -30.22 15.68 7.42
C THR A 35 -28.76 15.33 7.74
N PRO A 36 -28.32 14.07 7.63
CA PRO A 36 -26.92 13.72 7.75
C PRO A 36 -26.15 14.45 6.64
N VAL A 37 -25.29 15.39 7.03
CA VAL A 37 -24.32 15.96 6.10
C VAL A 37 -23.25 14.90 5.90
N GLU A 38 -23.46 14.05 4.88
CA GLU A 38 -22.37 13.20 4.39
C GLU A 38 -21.26 14.15 3.92
N SER A 39 -20.19 14.22 4.70
CA SER A 39 -19.02 14.99 4.33
C SER A 39 -18.53 14.42 3.01
N ALA A 40 -18.72 15.17 1.92
CA ALA A 40 -18.15 14.83 0.63
C ALA A 40 -16.65 14.64 0.83
N LYS A 41 -16.20 13.37 0.90
CA LYS A 41 -14.78 13.06 0.77
C LYS A 41 -14.38 13.62 -0.59
N PRO A 42 -13.36 14.48 -0.66
CA PRO A 42 -12.83 14.87 -1.96
C PRO A 42 -12.45 13.60 -2.70
N ASP A 43 -13.00 13.38 -3.88
CA ASP A 43 -12.53 12.34 -4.79
C ASP A 43 -11.02 12.58 -4.98
N GLU A 44 -10.20 11.69 -4.43
CA GLU A 44 -8.75 11.73 -4.64
C GLU A 44 -8.56 11.59 -6.16
N PRO A 45 -8.01 12.61 -6.86
CA PRO A 45 -7.92 12.54 -8.31
C PRO A 45 -7.09 11.31 -8.68
N SER A 46 -7.67 10.43 -9.50
CA SER A 46 -7.01 9.25 -10.05
C SER A 46 -5.71 9.69 -10.73
N TYR A 47 -4.62 9.53 -9.99
CA TYR A 47 -3.24 9.78 -10.40
C TYR A 47 -2.75 8.72 -11.40
N GLU A 48 -3.58 7.70 -11.66
CA GLU A 48 -3.30 6.54 -12.53
C GLU A 48 -3.02 6.91 -13.98
N LYS A 49 -3.35 8.14 -14.40
CA LYS A 49 -3.17 8.59 -15.78
C LYS A 49 -2.05 9.59 -15.99
N VAL A 50 -1.23 9.91 -14.98
CA VAL A 50 -0.03 10.74 -15.23
C VAL A 50 0.96 9.89 -16.03
N PRO A 51 1.26 10.23 -17.30
CA PRO A 51 2.20 9.43 -18.08
C PRO A 51 3.56 9.47 -17.40
N LEU A 52 4.19 8.31 -17.18
CA LEU A 52 5.55 8.21 -16.63
C LEU A 52 6.55 9.13 -17.35
N ALA A 53 6.33 9.38 -18.65
CA ALA A 53 7.15 10.28 -19.47
C ALA A 53 7.13 11.75 -19.03
N SER A 54 6.10 12.19 -18.30
CA SER A 54 6.00 13.56 -17.77
C SER A 54 6.77 13.76 -16.47
N LEU A 55 7.14 12.67 -15.79
CA LEU A 55 7.85 12.69 -14.50
C LEU A 55 9.36 12.44 -14.64
N SER A 56 9.81 11.93 -15.79
CA SER A 56 11.24 11.89 -16.09
C SER A 56 11.72 13.31 -16.43
N GLY A 57 12.26 14.02 -15.45
CA GLY A 57 13.12 15.19 -15.66
C GLY A 57 14.45 14.80 -16.32
N ALA A 58 14.39 14.06 -17.44
CA ALA A 58 15.52 13.97 -18.34
C ALA A 58 15.77 15.40 -18.84
N ALA A 59 16.96 15.92 -18.54
CA ALA A 59 17.42 17.21 -19.03
C ALA A 59 17.12 17.26 -20.53
N ARG A 60 16.29 18.23 -20.93
CA ARG A 60 16.07 18.58 -22.33
C ARG A 60 17.47 18.76 -22.93
N PRO A 61 17.86 17.99 -23.98
CA PRO A 61 19.16 18.17 -24.58
C PRO A 61 19.27 19.63 -24.99
N GLU A 62 20.31 20.28 -24.47
CA GLU A 62 20.68 21.64 -24.82
C GLU A 62 20.75 21.72 -26.35
N PRO A 63 20.11 22.72 -26.99
CA PRO A 63 20.16 22.84 -28.43
C PRO A 63 21.63 22.93 -28.85
N ALA A 64 22.08 21.97 -29.65
CA ALA A 64 23.43 21.96 -30.16
C ALA A 64 23.75 23.31 -30.83
N PRO A 65 24.97 23.86 -30.63
CA PRO A 65 25.37 25.09 -31.30
C PRO A 65 25.23 24.90 -32.81
N ALA A 66 24.54 25.84 -33.46
CA ALA A 66 24.30 25.83 -34.89
C ALA A 66 25.65 25.73 -35.63
N ALA A 67 25.88 24.59 -36.28
CA ALA A 67 26.95 24.47 -37.24
C ALA A 67 26.63 25.39 -38.43
N GLU A 68 27.55 26.29 -38.76
CA GLU A 68 27.52 27.09 -39.98
C GLU A 68 27.39 26.16 -41.20
N VAL A 69 26.23 26.24 -41.85
CA VAL A 69 25.99 25.59 -43.14
C VAL A 69 26.60 26.48 -44.23
N PRO A 70 27.55 25.98 -45.04
CA PRO A 70 28.10 26.75 -46.15
C PRO A 70 27.04 26.94 -47.26
N PRO A 71 27.09 28.06 -48.01
CA PRO A 71 26.04 28.43 -48.94
C PRO A 71 25.92 27.44 -50.10
N GLN A 72 24.82 26.70 -50.16
CA GLN A 72 24.47 25.91 -51.33
C GLN A 72 23.84 26.78 -52.42
N ARG A 73 24.39 26.58 -53.62
CA ARG A 73 24.16 27.29 -54.87
C ARG A 73 22.75 27.02 -55.39
N ALA A 74 22.04 28.09 -55.73
CA ALA A 74 20.70 28.08 -56.32
C ALA A 74 20.62 27.22 -57.60
N LYS A 75 19.59 26.38 -57.67
CA LYS A 75 19.01 25.91 -58.92
C LYS A 75 17.49 26.08 -58.85
N ASP A 76 17.00 26.97 -59.70
CA ASP A 76 15.60 27.13 -60.08
C ASP A 76 15.01 25.82 -60.60
N VAL A 77 13.89 25.36 -60.04
CA VAL A 77 12.79 24.73 -60.81
C VAL A 77 11.46 24.84 -60.05
N GLY A 78 10.48 25.53 -60.65
CA GLY A 78 9.06 25.13 -60.70
C GLY A 78 8.16 25.20 -59.46
N LEU A 79 7.38 26.28 -59.35
CA LEU A 79 5.97 26.25 -58.88
C LEU A 79 5.10 25.50 -59.92
N PRO A 80 3.90 24.96 -59.64
CA PRO A 80 2.94 25.40 -58.60
C PRO A 80 2.15 24.26 -57.88
N SER A 81 1.44 24.61 -56.80
CA SER A 81 -0.03 24.49 -56.72
C SER A 81 -0.53 24.56 -55.26
N LYS A 82 -1.57 25.36 -55.06
CA LYS A 82 -2.32 25.55 -53.82
C LYS A 82 -3.40 24.48 -53.74
N VAL A 83 -3.43 23.62 -52.71
CA VAL A 83 -4.65 22.90 -52.29
C VAL A 83 -4.62 22.57 -50.79
N SER A 84 -5.69 22.99 -50.11
CA SER A 84 -6.32 22.51 -48.88
C SER A 84 -5.50 22.02 -47.68
N LEU A 85 -5.61 22.76 -46.58
CA LEU A 85 -5.74 22.19 -45.23
C LEU A 85 -6.99 22.77 -44.56
N ILE A 86 -8.11 22.05 -44.72
CA ILE A 86 -9.22 22.06 -43.77
C ILE A 86 -9.07 20.74 -43.02
N SER A 87 -8.79 20.79 -41.72
CA SER A 87 -8.90 19.62 -40.85
C SER A 87 -9.67 20.03 -39.61
N LEU A 88 -10.82 19.39 -39.49
CA LEU A 88 -11.86 19.60 -38.49
C LEU A 88 -11.34 19.38 -37.07
N ALA A 89 -11.60 20.36 -36.21
CA ALA A 89 -11.78 20.12 -34.79
C ALA A 89 -13.18 19.51 -34.58
N ALA A 90 -13.24 18.23 -34.22
CA ALA A 90 -14.46 17.59 -33.74
C ALA A 90 -14.28 17.31 -32.24
N ALA A 91 -14.75 18.23 -31.41
CA ALA A 91 -14.96 18.00 -29.97
C ALA A 91 -16.33 17.34 -29.81
N ALA A 92 -16.35 16.02 -29.61
CA ALA A 92 -17.56 15.29 -29.24
C ALA A 92 -17.71 15.36 -27.71
N VAL A 93 -18.63 16.21 -27.27
CA VAL A 93 -19.19 16.21 -25.91
C VAL A 93 -20.26 15.12 -25.88
N ILE A 94 -20.02 14.04 -25.11
CA ILE A 94 -21.07 13.07 -24.76
C ILE A 94 -21.48 13.34 -23.32
N LEU A 95 -22.61 14.04 -23.15
CA LEU A 95 -23.39 14.09 -21.92
C LEU A 95 -24.28 12.84 -21.89
N VAL A 96 -23.97 11.87 -21.04
CA VAL A 96 -24.93 10.81 -20.69
C VAL A 96 -25.69 11.27 -19.45
N SER A 97 -26.89 11.78 -19.69
CA SER A 97 -27.95 11.92 -18.70
C SER A 97 -28.61 10.57 -18.47
N VAL A 98 -28.58 10.04 -17.24
CA VAL A 98 -29.47 8.95 -16.81
C VAL A 98 -30.57 9.54 -15.92
N PRO A 99 -31.86 9.31 -16.23
CA PRO A 99 -32.95 9.77 -15.40
C PRO A 99 -33.06 8.93 -14.12
N PHE A 100 -33.09 9.64 -13.01
CA PHE A 100 -33.62 9.19 -11.73
C PHE A 100 -35.07 8.75 -11.92
N VAL A 101 -35.38 7.47 -11.71
CA VAL A 101 -36.76 7.00 -11.50
C VAL A 101 -36.87 6.54 -10.05
N LEU A 102 -37.54 7.39 -9.28
CA LEU A 102 -38.05 7.14 -7.94
C LEU A 102 -39.41 6.42 -8.08
N ALA A 103 -39.57 5.25 -7.46
CA ALA A 103 -40.89 4.75 -7.05
C ALA A 103 -40.75 3.77 -5.88
N VAL A 104 -41.30 4.22 -4.75
CA VAL A 104 -41.53 3.55 -3.46
C VAL A 104 -42.68 2.54 -3.59
N LEU A 105 -42.57 1.36 -2.97
CA LEU A 105 -43.71 0.67 -2.33
C LEU A 105 -43.25 -0.15 -1.10
N PHE A 106 -43.86 0.22 0.03
CA PHE A 106 -44.17 -0.43 1.33
C PHE A 106 -44.09 -1.98 1.37
N SER A 107 -43.80 -2.69 2.47
CA SER A 107 -44.13 -2.61 3.91
C SER A 107 -43.13 -3.53 4.67
N GLY A 108 -42.72 -3.35 5.94
CA GLY A 108 -43.53 -3.37 7.18
C GLY A 108 -43.27 -4.68 7.96
N ASP A 109 -43.23 -4.60 9.30
CA ASP A 109 -43.07 -5.66 10.34
C ASP A 109 -41.60 -5.87 10.80
N ASP A 110 -41.09 -5.24 11.87
CA ASP A 110 -41.51 -5.13 13.28
C ASP A 110 -41.45 -6.49 14.02
N GLU A 111 -40.36 -6.75 14.75
CA GLU A 111 -40.35 -7.56 15.98
C GLU A 111 -38.98 -7.52 16.71
N THR A 112 -38.88 -6.71 17.77
CA THR A 112 -38.16 -7.05 19.01
C THR A 112 -39.00 -6.51 20.16
N PRO A 113 -39.31 -7.31 21.20
CA PRO A 113 -38.49 -7.19 22.42
C PRO A 113 -38.44 -8.44 23.31
N GLY A 114 -37.40 -8.55 24.14
CA GLY A 114 -37.36 -9.57 25.20
C GLY A 114 -36.16 -9.43 26.14
N MET A 115 -36.11 -8.35 26.93
CA MET A 115 -35.31 -8.33 28.16
C MET A 115 -35.96 -9.24 29.21
N ILE A 116 -35.18 -10.16 29.81
CA ILE A 116 -35.49 -10.69 31.13
C ILE A 116 -34.34 -10.35 32.08
N LYS A 117 -34.75 -9.72 33.17
CA LYS A 117 -34.01 -9.31 34.35
C LYS A 117 -34.26 -10.38 35.44
N ASP A 118 -33.34 -10.42 36.40
CA ASP A 118 -33.41 -11.09 37.71
C ASP A 118 -32.68 -12.44 37.82
N GLY A 119 -31.65 -12.42 38.67
CA GLY A 119 -30.99 -13.61 39.19
C GLY A 119 -31.51 -13.98 40.58
N VAL A 120 -31.15 -15.19 41.03
CA VAL A 120 -30.79 -15.64 42.39
C VAL A 120 -30.54 -17.17 42.33
N PRO A 121 -29.66 -17.74 43.18
CA PRO A 121 -28.89 -18.95 42.90
C PRO A 121 -29.42 -20.21 43.63
N ILE A 122 -28.92 -21.39 43.24
CA ILE A 122 -28.99 -22.61 44.06
C ILE A 122 -27.79 -23.53 43.79
N ASP A 123 -27.04 -23.79 44.86
CA ASP A 123 -26.09 -24.89 45.04
C ASP A 123 -26.82 -26.22 45.34
N ALA A 124 -26.15 -27.33 44.97
CA ALA A 124 -26.33 -28.73 45.43
C ALA A 124 -27.65 -29.44 44.97
N VAL A 125 -27.74 -30.73 44.67
CA VAL A 125 -27.05 -31.95 45.15
C VAL A 125 -27.25 -33.08 44.11
N GLU A 126 -26.31 -34.03 44.06
CA GLU A 126 -26.43 -35.49 43.87
C GLU A 126 -27.11 -36.18 42.66
N ALA A 127 -26.32 -37.12 42.11
CA ALA A 127 -26.62 -38.54 41.82
C ALA A 127 -27.16 -38.99 40.44
N ILE A 128 -26.24 -39.71 39.78
CA ILE A 128 -26.24 -40.72 38.69
C ILE A 128 -27.55 -41.54 38.45
N PRO A 129 -27.74 -42.15 37.25
CA PRO A 129 -27.20 -43.49 37.02
C PRO A 129 -26.52 -43.72 35.65
N ALA A 130 -25.69 -44.76 35.68
CA ALA A 130 -24.83 -45.29 34.63
C ALA A 130 -25.58 -45.74 33.37
N HIS A 131 -24.89 -45.65 32.22
CA HIS A 131 -25.21 -46.46 31.05
C HIS A 131 -23.98 -47.25 30.61
N GLU A 132 -24.09 -48.57 30.75
CA GLU A 132 -23.18 -49.60 30.26
C GLU A 132 -23.43 -49.91 28.78
N GLY A 133 -22.38 -50.38 28.10
CA GLY A 133 -22.44 -51.11 26.82
C GLY A 133 -22.10 -50.24 25.60
N ALA A 134 -21.25 -50.63 24.66
CA ALA A 134 -20.46 -51.84 24.45
C ALA A 134 -19.28 -51.44 23.54
N GLY A 135 -18.10 -51.99 23.81
CA GLY A 135 -16.90 -51.75 23.00
C GLY A 135 -16.83 -52.67 21.79
N ASP A 136 -16.50 -52.11 20.63
CA ASP A 136 -16.04 -52.85 19.46
C ASP A 136 -14.50 -52.80 19.36
N PRO A 137 -13.84 -53.89 18.93
CA PRO A 137 -12.38 -54.03 18.98
C PRO A 137 -11.66 -53.37 17.79
N VAL A 138 -10.52 -52.76 18.10
CA VAL A 138 -9.52 -52.21 17.17
C VAL A 138 -8.76 -53.37 16.47
N PRO A 139 -8.57 -53.35 15.13
CA PRO A 139 -7.69 -54.30 14.46
C PRO A 139 -6.21 -53.91 14.60
N ALA A 140 -5.38 -54.90 14.96
CA ALA A 140 -3.92 -54.79 15.05
C ALA A 140 -3.23 -54.78 13.66
N PRO A 141 -2.08 -54.09 13.52
CA PRO A 141 -1.23 -54.20 12.33
C PRO A 141 -0.35 -55.47 12.33
N PRO A 142 0.01 -56.04 11.16
CA PRO A 142 0.74 -57.30 11.07
C PRO A 142 2.25 -57.15 11.34
N ALA A 143 2.81 -58.24 11.85
CA ALA A 143 4.17 -58.45 12.32
C ALA A 143 5.25 -58.38 11.21
N GLN A 144 6.42 -57.84 11.58
CA GLN A 144 7.68 -58.01 10.86
C GLN A 144 8.40 -59.29 11.35
N PRO A 145 9.12 -60.04 10.48
CA PRO A 145 10.07 -61.05 10.91
C PRO A 145 11.50 -60.48 11.09
N GLU A 146 12.05 -60.67 12.29
CA GLU A 146 13.48 -60.80 12.61
C GLU A 146 13.88 -62.30 12.39
N LEU A 147 15.03 -62.76 11.90
CA LEU A 147 16.46 -62.51 12.17
C LEU A 147 17.30 -63.21 11.07
N THR A 148 18.53 -62.77 10.81
CA THR A 148 19.74 -63.63 10.93
C THR A 148 21.03 -62.82 10.75
N THR A 149 21.93 -63.01 11.71
CA THR A 149 23.30 -62.49 11.77
C THR A 149 24.27 -63.54 11.22
N GLY A 150 25.33 -63.13 10.53
CA GLY A 150 26.45 -64.00 10.15
C GLY A 150 27.59 -63.21 9.53
N ASN A 151 28.62 -62.92 10.32
CA ASN A 151 29.90 -62.36 9.89
C ASN A 151 30.83 -63.47 9.38
N ASP A 152 31.52 -63.27 8.25
CA ASP A 152 32.86 -63.81 7.95
C ASP A 152 33.49 -63.02 6.77
N VAL A 153 34.81 -62.76 6.85
CA VAL A 153 35.69 -61.94 5.98
C VAL A 153 37.08 -62.63 5.97
N PRO A 154 38.07 -62.47 5.03
CA PRO A 154 38.20 -62.19 3.56
C PRO A 154 39.15 -63.27 2.89
N PRO A 155 40.00 -63.06 1.82
CA PRO A 155 40.19 -61.96 0.82
C PRO A 155 40.38 -62.39 -0.66
N ALA A 156 40.27 -61.44 -1.60
CA ALA A 156 41.09 -61.41 -2.83
C ALA A 156 41.08 -60.03 -3.51
N GLN A 157 42.26 -59.65 -3.97
CA GLN A 157 42.67 -58.36 -4.52
C GLN A 157 42.12 -58.09 -5.93
N GLY A 158 41.99 -56.80 -6.30
CA GLY A 158 41.71 -56.38 -7.67
C GLY A 158 41.60 -54.86 -7.80
N GLU A 159 42.76 -54.25 -8.00
CA GLU A 159 43.11 -52.91 -8.54
C GLU A 159 42.06 -51.79 -8.74
N GLU A 160 42.46 -50.63 -8.20
CA GLU A 160 42.10 -49.26 -8.56
C GLU A 160 42.24 -48.98 -10.08
N PRO A 161 41.53 -47.97 -10.62
CA PRO A 161 42.17 -46.64 -10.65
C PRO A 161 41.25 -45.49 -10.23
N ALA A 162 41.86 -44.53 -9.52
CA ALA A 162 41.35 -43.23 -9.15
C ALA A 162 40.93 -42.38 -10.36
N GLU A 163 39.80 -41.69 -10.24
CA GLU A 163 39.50 -40.49 -11.02
C GLU A 163 39.06 -39.35 -10.08
N SER A 164 40.06 -38.51 -9.79
CA SER A 164 40.04 -37.04 -9.78
C SER A 164 38.75 -36.30 -9.40
N GLY A 165 38.82 -35.62 -8.25
CA GLY A 165 38.48 -34.20 -8.09
C GLY A 165 37.18 -33.68 -8.71
N LYS A 166 36.15 -33.50 -7.87
CA LYS A 166 35.14 -32.46 -8.09
C LYS A 166 35.41 -31.34 -7.09
N ASP A 167 36.12 -30.33 -7.58
CA ASP A 167 36.17 -29.01 -6.96
C ASP A 167 34.76 -28.48 -6.70
N PRO A 168 34.54 -27.69 -5.63
CA PRO A 168 33.31 -26.93 -5.45
C PRO A 168 33.13 -26.01 -6.66
N LEU A 169 31.92 -26.01 -7.25
CA LEU A 169 31.59 -25.07 -8.31
C LEU A 169 31.94 -23.64 -7.87
N PRO A 170 32.50 -22.80 -8.76
CA PRO A 170 32.72 -21.39 -8.47
C PRO A 170 31.40 -20.76 -8.05
N GLN A 171 31.33 -20.21 -6.83
CA GLN A 171 30.31 -19.24 -6.49
C GLN A 171 30.42 -18.13 -7.53
N GLN A 172 29.44 -18.04 -8.43
CA GLN A 172 29.31 -16.88 -9.29
C GLN A 172 29.29 -15.66 -8.39
N ASP A 173 30.28 -14.78 -8.61
CA ASP A 173 30.34 -13.46 -8.01
C ASP A 173 28.98 -12.78 -8.16
N GLN A 174 28.21 -12.74 -7.07
CA GLN A 174 27.05 -11.87 -7.00
C GLN A 174 27.57 -10.44 -7.25
N PRO A 175 27.00 -9.68 -8.19
CA PRO A 175 27.24 -8.26 -8.23
C PRO A 175 26.81 -7.69 -6.88
N LYS A 176 27.79 -7.36 -6.05
CA LYS A 176 27.60 -6.63 -4.81
C LYS A 176 26.90 -5.33 -5.21
N ALA A 177 25.59 -5.24 -4.93
CA ALA A 177 24.83 -4.04 -5.12
C ALA A 177 25.61 -2.91 -4.44
N SER A 178 26.22 -2.07 -5.27
CA SER A 178 27.09 -0.98 -4.81
C SER A 178 26.18 0.12 -4.31
N GLY A 179 25.64 -0.08 -3.10
CA GLY A 179 24.97 0.99 -2.39
C GLY A 179 25.96 2.15 -2.19
N PRO A 180 25.50 3.41 -2.25
CA PRO A 180 26.37 4.56 -2.05
C PRO A 180 27.03 4.48 -0.67
N SER A 181 28.34 4.19 -0.67
CA SER A 181 29.23 4.29 0.48
C SER A 181 29.68 5.74 0.61
N GLY A 182 28.87 6.58 1.25
CA GLY A 182 29.25 7.96 1.49
C GLY A 182 28.34 8.63 2.51
N GLY A 183 28.79 8.68 3.77
CA GLY A 183 28.57 9.73 4.78
C GLY A 183 27.16 10.25 5.10
N GLY A 184 26.11 9.82 4.42
CA GLY A 184 24.73 10.21 4.71
C GLY A 184 24.17 9.34 5.84
N ASP A 185 23.46 9.97 6.78
CA ASP A 185 22.70 9.21 7.76
C ASP A 185 21.65 8.36 7.04
N THR A 186 21.74 7.05 7.25
CA THR A 186 20.76 6.10 6.77
C THR A 186 19.61 6.04 7.76
N LEU A 187 18.41 6.37 7.29
CA LEU A 187 17.17 6.25 8.03
C LEU A 187 16.43 4.99 7.58
N ILE A 188 15.77 4.28 8.51
CA ILE A 188 14.97 3.09 8.21
C ILE A 188 13.63 3.20 8.93
N ALA A 189 12.55 3.06 8.17
CA ALA A 189 11.17 3.03 8.66
C ALA A 189 10.44 1.82 8.09
N GLY A 190 9.41 1.34 8.77
CA GLY A 190 8.56 0.26 8.25
C GLY A 190 7.83 -0.50 9.34
N ALA A 191 7.06 -1.50 8.92
CA ALA A 191 6.40 -2.44 9.83
C ALA A 191 7.41 -3.01 10.84
N GLY A 192 7.05 -3.10 12.11
CA GLY A 192 7.96 -3.59 13.16
C GLY A 192 9.15 -2.70 13.51
N CYS A 193 9.27 -1.51 12.92
CA CYS A 193 10.22 -0.48 13.35
C CYS A 193 9.56 0.44 14.38
N SER A 194 10.36 0.97 15.30
CA SER A 194 9.89 2.02 16.20
C SER A 194 9.87 3.37 15.46
N ASN A 195 8.69 3.99 15.36
CA ASN A 195 8.53 5.32 14.79
C ASN A 195 9.24 6.39 15.65
N THR A 196 9.82 7.41 15.00
CA THR A 196 10.44 8.57 15.64
C THR A 196 10.22 9.86 14.86
N ALA A 197 10.58 11.02 15.41
CA ALA A 197 10.35 12.31 14.75
C ALA A 197 10.86 12.39 13.29
N THR A 198 11.89 11.61 12.94
CA THR A 198 12.53 11.61 11.62
C THR A 198 12.18 10.41 10.74
N GLU A 199 11.58 9.35 11.29
CA GLU A 199 11.22 8.12 10.58
C GLU A 199 9.85 7.63 11.02
N GLN A 200 8.88 7.60 10.10
CA GLN A 200 7.54 7.11 10.40
C GLN A 200 7.09 6.07 9.39
N TYR A 201 6.35 5.10 9.90
CA TYR A 201 5.58 4.14 9.13
C TYR A 201 4.11 4.19 9.54
N GLN A 202 3.21 4.06 8.56
CA GLN A 202 1.78 3.96 8.78
C GLN A 202 1.15 2.94 7.81
N ALA A 203 0.39 2.00 8.37
CA ALA A 203 -0.55 1.18 7.62
C ALA A 203 -1.92 1.88 7.59
N VAL A 204 -2.30 2.40 6.44
CA VAL A 204 -3.58 3.09 6.21
C VAL A 204 -4.63 2.06 5.81
N GLY A 205 -5.83 2.17 6.39
CA GLY A 205 -6.91 1.19 6.17
C GLY A 205 -6.70 -0.14 6.89
N TYR A 206 -5.78 -0.18 7.86
CA TYR A 206 -5.47 -1.40 8.58
C TYR A 206 -6.72 -1.98 9.25
N HIS A 207 -7.04 -3.21 8.89
CA HIS A 207 -8.11 -4.00 9.46
C HIS A 207 -7.73 -5.47 9.43
N THR A 208 -8.20 -6.25 10.38
CA THR A 208 -7.94 -7.69 10.45
C THR A 208 -9.20 -8.46 10.09
N ASN A 209 -9.14 -9.35 9.09
CA ASN A 209 -10.26 -10.21 8.70
C ASN A 209 -9.75 -11.56 8.17
N GLY A 210 -8.99 -12.27 9.01
CA GLY A 210 -8.29 -13.49 8.60
C GLY A 210 -7.39 -13.23 7.40
N SER A 211 -7.52 -14.04 6.35
CA SER A 211 -6.75 -13.91 5.10
C SER A 211 -7.31 -12.88 4.12
N LYS A 212 -8.33 -12.09 4.50
CA LYS A 212 -8.89 -11.01 3.66
C LYS A 212 -8.48 -9.61 4.11
N GLY A 213 -7.88 -9.51 5.30
CA GLY A 213 -7.40 -8.25 5.86
C GLY A 213 -5.90 -8.28 6.07
N TRP A 214 -5.40 -7.26 6.73
CA TRP A 214 -4.00 -7.15 7.10
C TRP A 214 -3.62 -8.17 8.17
N TYR A 215 -2.37 -8.63 8.12
CA TYR A 215 -1.78 -9.41 9.21
C TYR A 215 -0.25 -9.30 9.23
N ILE A 216 0.33 -9.57 10.39
CA ILE A 216 1.77 -9.43 10.63
C ILE A 216 2.49 -10.75 10.42
N ARG A 217 3.68 -10.71 9.83
CA ARG A 217 4.55 -11.85 9.57
C ARG A 217 6.00 -11.53 9.93
N ASN A 218 6.80 -12.56 10.15
CA ASN A 218 8.25 -12.45 10.32
C ASN A 218 8.96 -12.56 8.97
N GLY A 219 10.21 -12.10 8.91
CA GLY A 219 11.07 -12.23 7.73
C GLY A 219 11.35 -10.91 7.02
N GLY A 220 10.99 -9.78 7.62
CA GLY A 220 11.46 -8.45 7.22
C GLY A 220 12.90 -8.18 7.67
N ALA A 221 13.42 -7.00 7.34
CA ALA A 221 14.74 -6.56 7.78
C ALA A 221 14.75 -6.25 9.29
N ALA A 222 15.78 -6.73 9.97
CA ALA A 222 16.03 -6.50 11.39
C ALA A 222 17.11 -5.42 11.65
N ASP A 223 17.41 -4.59 10.65
CA ASP A 223 18.40 -3.53 10.75
C ASP A 223 17.85 -2.33 11.55
N GLY A 224 18.74 -1.59 12.22
CA GLY A 224 18.38 -0.36 12.95
C GLY A 224 17.45 -0.64 14.14
N ARG A 225 16.24 -0.07 14.12
CA ARG A 225 15.22 -0.20 15.19
C ARG A 225 14.07 -1.14 14.81
N CYS A 226 14.29 -2.00 13.82
CA CYS A 226 13.29 -2.88 13.25
C CYS A 226 13.42 -4.29 13.80
N ARG A 227 12.28 -4.95 14.04
CA ARG A 227 12.23 -6.30 14.64
C ARG A 227 12.17 -7.44 13.61
N GLY A 228 12.37 -7.15 12.32
CA GLY A 228 12.31 -8.16 11.27
C GLY A 228 10.90 -8.67 10.96
N THR A 229 9.86 -7.88 11.24
CA THR A 229 8.47 -8.20 10.86
C THR A 229 8.04 -7.40 9.63
N PHE A 230 6.96 -7.80 9.00
CA PHE A 230 6.31 -7.08 7.91
C PHE A 230 4.79 -7.22 7.99
N ASP A 231 4.07 -6.30 7.35
CA ASP A 231 2.62 -6.37 7.22
C ASP A 231 2.27 -6.96 5.85
N ALA A 232 1.50 -8.05 5.83
CA ALA A 232 0.84 -8.53 4.62
C ALA A 232 -0.43 -7.71 4.42
N MET A 233 -0.43 -6.84 3.40
CA MET A 233 -1.53 -5.96 3.02
C MET A 233 -2.43 -6.64 1.98
N PRO A 234 -3.76 -6.65 2.15
CA PRO A 234 -4.67 -7.19 1.13
C PRO A 234 -4.55 -6.39 -0.18
N MET A 235 -4.76 -7.07 -1.31
CA MET A 235 -4.74 -6.46 -2.63
C MET A 235 -6.12 -5.93 -3.03
N SER A 236 -6.15 -5.01 -3.99
CA SER A 236 -7.37 -4.42 -4.57
C SER A 236 -8.15 -5.40 -5.46
N GLY A 237 -7.50 -6.46 -5.95
CA GLY A 237 -8.02 -7.36 -6.96
C GLY A 237 -7.77 -6.90 -8.40
N ASP A 238 -7.02 -5.80 -8.61
CA ASP A 238 -6.65 -5.27 -9.92
C ASP A 238 -5.16 -4.88 -9.96
N LEU A 239 -4.44 -5.28 -11.02
CA LEU A 239 -3.00 -5.04 -11.18
C LEU A 239 -2.64 -3.55 -11.37
N ASP A 240 -3.54 -2.75 -11.93
CA ASP A 240 -3.25 -1.39 -12.37
C ASP A 240 -4.06 -0.34 -11.59
N THR A 241 -5.08 -0.77 -10.85
CA THR A 241 -6.00 0.09 -10.10
C THR A 241 -5.84 -0.10 -8.60
N SER A 242 -5.57 1.00 -7.89
CA SER A 242 -5.49 0.98 -6.43
C SER A 242 -6.88 1.10 -5.80
N GLY A 243 -7.12 0.39 -4.71
CA GLY A 243 -8.26 0.65 -3.83
C GLY A 243 -8.08 1.97 -3.06
N PRO A 244 -9.18 2.56 -2.56
CA PRO A 244 -9.10 3.80 -1.78
C PRO A 244 -8.67 3.56 -0.32
N ASP A 245 -8.80 2.34 0.17
CA ASP A 245 -8.78 2.07 1.60
C ASP A 245 -7.40 1.69 2.11
N ASN A 246 -6.64 0.88 1.36
CA ASN A 246 -5.40 0.28 1.84
C ASN A 246 -4.17 0.94 1.22
N SER A 247 -3.23 1.36 2.07
CA SER A 247 -1.88 1.70 1.62
C SER A 247 -0.89 1.64 2.77
N ALA A 248 0.39 1.52 2.44
CA ALA A 248 1.46 1.67 3.41
C ALA A 248 2.28 2.93 3.09
N LYS A 249 2.61 3.71 4.13
CA LYS A 249 3.27 5.00 4.00
C LYS A 249 4.52 5.06 4.86
N TRP A 250 5.59 5.56 4.27
CA TRP A 250 6.85 5.86 4.97
C TRP A 250 7.18 7.33 4.81
N THR A 251 7.56 8.00 5.89
CA THR A 251 8.07 9.38 5.82
C THR A 251 9.43 9.48 6.48
N PHE A 252 10.29 10.29 5.87
CA PHE A 252 11.64 10.56 6.34
C PHE A 252 11.86 12.08 6.39
N ASP A 253 12.10 12.59 7.60
CA ASP A 253 12.53 13.97 7.81
C ASP A 253 14.04 14.00 7.99
N VAL A 254 14.73 14.53 6.98
CA VAL A 254 16.19 14.74 6.98
C VAL A 254 16.55 16.22 7.09
N SER A 255 15.58 17.12 7.29
CA SER A 255 15.77 18.57 7.24
C SER A 255 16.76 19.11 8.27
N GLY A 256 16.98 18.39 9.39
CA GLY A 256 18.00 18.72 10.37
C GLY A 256 19.44 18.58 9.87
N LYS A 257 19.67 17.91 8.73
CA LYS A 257 21.01 17.64 8.17
C LYS A 257 21.12 17.93 6.68
N VAL A 258 20.05 17.63 5.93
CA VAL A 258 19.95 17.79 4.47
C VAL A 258 18.64 18.50 4.17
N THR A 259 18.69 19.79 3.84
CA THR A 259 17.51 20.52 3.37
C THR A 259 17.34 20.39 1.86
N THR A 260 18.44 20.44 1.11
CA THR A 260 18.48 20.17 -0.33
C THR A 260 19.54 19.10 -0.61
N GLY A 261 19.25 18.19 -1.54
CA GLY A 261 20.13 17.05 -1.78
C GLY A 261 19.53 15.96 -2.64
N THR A 262 20.11 14.77 -2.55
CA THR A 262 19.62 13.55 -3.19
C THR A 262 19.44 12.46 -2.15
N CYS A 263 18.31 11.76 -2.18
CA CYS A 263 18.03 10.60 -1.36
C CYS A 263 17.96 9.34 -2.22
N ALA A 264 18.80 8.36 -1.94
CA ALA A 264 18.68 7.00 -2.44
C ALA A 264 17.71 6.21 -1.55
N LEU A 265 16.70 5.59 -2.16
CA LEU A 265 15.66 4.83 -1.49
C LEU A 265 15.79 3.34 -1.85
N SER A 266 15.58 2.47 -0.87
CA SER A 266 15.46 1.02 -1.11
C SER A 266 14.41 0.41 -0.20
N VAL A 267 13.83 -0.71 -0.61
CA VAL A 267 12.84 -1.46 0.15
C VAL A 267 13.30 -2.90 0.33
N TYR A 268 13.14 -3.46 1.52
CA TYR A 268 13.52 -4.84 1.80
C TYR A 268 12.37 -5.80 1.47
N ILE A 269 12.53 -6.72 0.53
CA ILE A 269 11.47 -7.70 0.28
C ILE A 269 11.64 -8.88 1.24
N PRO A 270 10.61 -9.26 2.04
CA PRO A 270 10.73 -10.34 3.00
C PRO A 270 11.13 -11.68 2.38
N ASN A 271 11.86 -12.51 3.14
CA ASN A 271 12.20 -13.87 2.70
C ASN A 271 11.09 -14.88 3.03
N ASP A 272 9.89 -14.65 2.51
CA ASP A 272 8.74 -15.56 2.68
C ASP A 272 8.19 -15.92 1.30
N SER A 273 8.34 -17.18 0.90
CA SER A 273 7.94 -17.66 -0.44
C SER A 273 6.43 -17.94 -0.56
N ASN A 274 5.67 -17.83 0.53
CA ASN A 274 4.23 -18.00 0.48
C ASN A 274 3.59 -16.74 -0.09
N ARG A 275 3.01 -16.87 -1.29
CA ARG A 275 2.37 -15.77 -2.02
C ARG A 275 1.22 -15.11 -1.25
N ARG A 276 0.59 -15.83 -0.31
CA ARG A 276 -0.41 -15.22 0.56
C ARG A 276 0.17 -14.12 1.44
N ASN A 277 1.47 -14.12 1.71
CA ASN A 277 2.15 -13.08 2.49
C ASN A 277 2.92 -12.11 1.59
N VAL A 278 3.56 -12.62 0.53
CA VAL A 278 4.44 -11.87 -0.39
C VAL A 278 4.15 -12.31 -1.83
N GLY A 279 3.06 -11.82 -2.39
CA GLY A 279 2.52 -12.28 -3.67
C GLY A 279 2.63 -11.29 -4.81
N ALA A 280 2.81 -10.00 -4.53
CA ALA A 280 2.76 -8.96 -5.55
C ALA A 280 3.87 -9.10 -6.60
N THR A 281 3.49 -9.37 -7.84
CA THR A 281 4.39 -9.40 -9.00
C THR A 281 4.65 -8.00 -9.57
N LYS A 282 3.80 -7.03 -9.21
CA LYS A 282 3.90 -5.61 -9.59
C LYS A 282 3.50 -4.69 -8.43
N ALA A 283 4.20 -4.79 -7.30
CA ALA A 283 3.97 -3.89 -6.16
C ALA A 283 4.29 -2.44 -6.54
N HIS A 284 3.26 -1.58 -6.52
CA HIS A 284 3.35 -0.21 -7.01
C HIS A 284 3.74 0.77 -5.90
N TYR A 285 4.84 1.49 -6.11
CA TYR A 285 5.37 2.51 -5.19
C TYR A 285 5.32 3.89 -5.85
N SER A 286 4.84 4.89 -5.11
CA SER A 286 5.00 6.31 -5.46
C SER A 286 5.93 6.99 -4.46
N ILE A 287 6.80 7.87 -4.96
CA ILE A 287 7.79 8.60 -4.20
C ILE A 287 7.46 10.09 -4.28
N PHE A 288 7.53 10.78 -3.14
CA PHE A 288 7.11 12.18 -3.02
C PHE A 288 8.20 13.03 -2.36
N ASN A 289 8.32 14.29 -2.78
CA ASN A 289 9.19 15.29 -2.13
C ASN A 289 8.51 16.01 -0.93
N SER A 290 7.43 15.44 -0.41
CA SER A 290 6.61 15.98 0.67
C SER A 290 6.03 14.83 1.51
N PHE A 291 5.53 15.14 2.70
CA PHE A 291 4.71 14.21 3.49
C PHE A 291 3.25 14.21 3.05
N GLU A 292 2.81 15.26 2.35
CA GLU A 292 1.53 15.28 1.66
C GLU A 292 1.64 14.47 0.36
N GLN A 293 1.14 13.24 0.41
CA GLN A 293 1.27 12.27 -0.70
C GLN A 293 0.18 12.45 -1.77
N GLY A 294 0.04 13.68 -2.27
CA GLY A 294 -0.84 14.03 -3.39
C GLY A 294 -0.09 14.04 -4.73
N ALA A 295 -0.84 13.98 -5.83
CA ALA A 295 -0.30 13.91 -7.19
C ALA A 295 0.71 15.04 -7.51
N ALA A 296 0.49 16.24 -6.99
CA ALA A 296 1.37 17.40 -7.20
C ALA A 296 2.78 17.22 -6.62
N ASN A 297 2.96 16.30 -5.67
CA ASN A 297 4.23 16.07 -4.96
C ASN A 297 4.94 14.80 -5.44
N VAL A 298 4.39 14.07 -6.41
CA VAL A 298 5.01 12.85 -6.95
C VAL A 298 6.28 13.22 -7.72
N ILE A 299 7.39 12.62 -7.33
CA ILE A 299 8.70 12.77 -7.99
C ILE A 299 9.20 11.45 -8.58
N GLY A 300 8.50 10.36 -8.36
CA GLY A 300 8.88 9.04 -8.85
C GLY A 300 7.81 7.99 -8.67
N VAL A 301 7.87 6.97 -9.52
CA VAL A 301 7.03 5.77 -9.46
C VAL A 301 7.89 4.55 -9.78
N ARG A 302 7.67 3.44 -9.08
CA ARG A 302 8.36 2.17 -9.30
C ARG A 302 7.42 0.99 -9.08
N ASP A 303 7.57 -0.02 -9.93
CA ASP A 303 6.94 -1.32 -9.73
C ASP A 303 8.02 -2.34 -9.35
N ILE A 304 7.77 -3.11 -8.30
CA ILE A 304 8.67 -4.18 -7.84
C ILE A 304 7.95 -5.52 -7.87
N ASN A 305 8.58 -6.51 -8.47
CA ASN A 305 8.16 -7.90 -8.31
C ASN A 305 8.69 -8.43 -6.98
N GLN A 306 7.84 -8.56 -5.97
CA GLN A 306 8.24 -9.04 -4.64
C GLN A 306 8.58 -10.53 -4.68
N VAL A 307 7.85 -11.31 -5.46
CA VAL A 307 8.03 -12.78 -5.56
C VAL A 307 9.42 -13.15 -6.07
N THR A 308 10.00 -12.37 -6.98
CA THR A 308 11.35 -12.64 -7.50
C THR A 308 12.45 -11.96 -6.70
N ASN A 309 12.13 -11.11 -5.73
CA ASN A 309 13.10 -10.33 -4.96
C ASN A 309 13.20 -10.68 -3.48
N LEU A 310 12.67 -11.82 -3.06
CA LEU A 310 12.66 -12.27 -1.66
C LEU A 310 14.04 -12.17 -0.97
N GLY A 311 14.04 -11.72 0.27
CA GLY A 311 15.18 -11.70 1.19
C GLY A 311 16.23 -10.62 0.96
N ARG A 312 15.96 -9.60 0.14
CA ARG A 312 16.95 -8.57 -0.23
C ARG A 312 16.37 -7.16 -0.29
N TRP A 313 17.27 -6.18 -0.14
CA TRP A 313 17.00 -4.78 -0.43
C TRP A 313 16.96 -4.56 -1.96
N VAL A 314 15.87 -3.95 -2.43
CA VAL A 314 15.64 -3.58 -3.83
C VAL A 314 15.65 -2.06 -3.95
N ASP A 315 16.33 -1.55 -4.96
CA ASP A 315 16.40 -0.11 -5.21
C ASP A 315 15.05 0.46 -5.65
N LEU A 316 14.61 1.52 -4.97
CA LEU A 316 13.49 2.35 -5.41
C LEU A 316 13.99 3.54 -6.24
N GLY A 317 15.30 3.81 -6.24
CA GLY A 317 15.93 4.86 -7.02
C GLY A 317 16.44 6.01 -6.17
N SER A 318 17.05 6.99 -6.85
CA SER A 318 17.59 8.20 -6.23
C SER A 318 16.84 9.44 -6.69
N TYR A 319 16.46 10.29 -5.74
CA TYR A 319 15.55 11.42 -5.97
C TYR A 319 16.07 12.70 -5.34
N LYS A 320 15.92 13.82 -6.05
CA LYS A 320 16.26 15.13 -5.52
C LYS A 320 15.22 15.56 -4.48
N ILE A 321 15.69 16.13 -3.38
CA ILE A 321 14.88 16.73 -2.32
C ILE A 321 15.19 18.22 -2.20
N THR A 322 14.18 19.01 -1.86
CA THR A 322 14.30 20.48 -1.75
C THR A 322 13.93 21.04 -0.38
N GLN A 323 13.31 20.21 0.48
CA GLN A 323 12.81 20.63 1.79
C GLN A 323 13.23 19.68 2.93
N GLY A 324 14.19 18.80 2.65
CA GLY A 324 14.63 17.78 3.61
C GLY A 324 13.55 16.78 3.97
N LYS A 325 12.55 16.59 3.10
CA LYS A 325 11.44 15.66 3.29
C LYS A 325 11.34 14.75 2.09
N ILE A 326 11.14 13.47 2.36
CA ILE A 326 10.83 12.47 1.34
C ILE A 326 9.86 11.45 1.93
N SER A 327 8.92 10.99 1.12
CA SER A 327 8.00 9.93 1.52
C SER A 327 7.75 8.94 0.41
N VAL A 328 7.30 7.75 0.81
CA VAL A 328 6.97 6.64 -0.07
C VAL A 328 5.55 6.17 0.26
N LYS A 329 4.76 5.86 -0.77
CA LYS A 329 3.47 5.18 -0.66
C LYS A 329 3.56 3.87 -1.43
N LEU A 330 3.24 2.76 -0.77
CA LEU A 330 2.94 1.49 -1.40
C LEU A 330 1.43 1.39 -1.53
N HIS A 331 0.96 1.17 -2.74
CA HIS A 331 -0.45 1.01 -3.06
C HIS A 331 -0.84 -0.46 -3.00
N ASP A 332 -2.13 -0.73 -2.85
CA ASP A 332 -2.72 -2.07 -2.70
C ASP A 332 -2.98 -2.79 -4.04
N ARG A 333 -2.34 -2.38 -5.14
CA ARG A 333 -2.52 -3.02 -6.45
C ARG A 333 -2.07 -4.48 -6.49
N GLY A 334 -2.91 -5.35 -7.05
CA GLY A 334 -2.59 -6.76 -7.28
C GLY A 334 -3.83 -7.62 -7.51
N GLU A 335 -3.64 -8.77 -8.14
CA GLU A 335 -4.70 -9.76 -8.44
C GLU A 335 -4.60 -10.97 -7.51
N ASP A 336 -5.45 -11.00 -6.48
CA ASP A 336 -5.43 -12.02 -5.42
C ASP A 336 -6.43 -13.17 -5.62
N TYR A 337 -7.01 -13.34 -6.80
CA TYR A 337 -7.94 -14.42 -7.10
C TYR A 337 -7.29 -15.61 -7.82
N ALA A 338 -7.98 -16.75 -7.83
CA ALA A 338 -7.51 -17.94 -8.54
C ALA A 338 -7.36 -17.66 -10.05
N GLY A 339 -6.15 -17.88 -10.58
CA GLY A 339 -5.81 -17.58 -11.98
C GLY A 339 -5.36 -16.14 -12.24
N GLY A 340 -5.41 -15.26 -11.24
CA GLY A 340 -4.80 -13.93 -11.29
C GLY A 340 -3.27 -13.99 -11.30
N ALA A 341 -2.63 -12.89 -11.69
CA ALA A 341 -1.17 -12.82 -11.84
C ALA A 341 -0.41 -13.10 -10.53
N ASP A 342 -0.95 -12.66 -9.40
CA ASP A 342 -0.31 -12.81 -8.10
C ASP A 342 -0.74 -14.12 -7.41
N GLY A 343 -1.98 -14.53 -7.63
CA GLY A 343 -2.53 -15.84 -7.25
C GLY A 343 -3.47 -15.79 -6.05
N GLU A 344 -4.12 -16.91 -5.76
CA GLU A 344 -5.23 -16.95 -4.80
C GLU A 344 -4.84 -16.58 -3.36
N GLY A 345 -5.48 -15.52 -2.85
CA GLY A 345 -5.26 -14.91 -1.55
C GLY A 345 -3.94 -14.17 -1.42
N ALA A 346 -3.31 -13.77 -2.53
CA ALA A 346 -2.05 -13.05 -2.52
C ALA A 346 -2.15 -11.73 -1.72
N HIS A 347 -1.07 -11.37 -1.03
CA HIS A 347 -0.94 -10.08 -0.34
C HIS A 347 0.32 -9.36 -0.79
N ILE A 348 0.33 -8.05 -0.61
CA ILE A 348 1.50 -7.21 -0.82
C ILE A 348 2.26 -7.10 0.50
N ALA A 349 3.56 -7.34 0.47
CA ALA A 349 4.39 -7.15 1.65
C ALA A 349 4.72 -5.67 1.85
N SER A 350 4.19 -5.07 2.90
CA SER A 350 4.61 -3.76 3.41
C SER A 350 5.67 -3.95 4.50
N THR A 351 6.83 -3.34 4.30
CA THR A 351 8.08 -3.74 4.95
C THR A 351 8.98 -2.53 5.24
N GLN A 352 10.27 -2.76 5.46
CA GLN A 352 11.24 -1.70 5.75
C GLN A 352 11.65 -0.98 4.48
N VAL A 353 11.60 0.35 4.52
CA VAL A 353 12.18 1.26 3.54
C VAL A 353 13.36 1.96 4.19
N ARG A 354 14.44 2.06 3.42
CA ARG A 354 15.70 2.71 3.79
C ARG A 354 15.89 3.95 2.93
N ALA A 355 16.23 5.06 3.56
CA ALA A 355 16.60 6.31 2.90
C ALA A 355 18.02 6.71 3.30
N THR A 356 18.88 6.95 2.31
CA THR A 356 20.21 7.51 2.50
C THR A 356 20.30 8.80 1.72
N CYS A 357 20.43 9.93 2.40
CA CYS A 357 20.41 11.25 1.79
C CYS A 357 21.77 11.95 1.90
N THR A 358 22.17 12.63 0.83
CA THR A 358 23.39 13.44 0.77
C THR A 358 23.05 14.88 0.37
N PRO A 359 23.71 15.89 0.96
CA PRO A 359 23.59 17.28 0.52
C PRO A 359 23.90 17.45 -0.97
N ALA A 360 23.31 18.48 -1.59
CA ALA A 360 23.50 18.83 -3.00
C ALA A 360 24.88 19.41 -3.31
#